data_AF-A0AAF3EEA2-F1
#
_entry.id   AF-A0AAF3EEA2-F1
#
_cell.length_a   1.000
_cell.length_b   1.000
_cell.length_c   1.000
_cell.angle_alpha   90.00
_cell.angle_beta   90.00
_cell.angle_gamma   90.00
#
_symmetry.space_group_name_H-M   'P 1'
#
loop_
_entity.id
_entity.type
_entity.pdbx_description
1 polymer ?
#
loop_
_entity_poly.entity_id
_entity_poly.type
_entity_poly.pdbx_seq_one_letter_code
_entity_poly.pdbx_strand_id
1 'polypeptide(L)'
;MGWRAGFILVIIHFLTLTDGWLVEPHLRMKRQTVVSSNAETSGQADNVETDAMAQHYKTADGTVGMNVSSSGNATGANTATINNQAQGQVGSTMLNATGNVGASGNNSQSFSGIDAAVYGNQSYLSNQQQGSVSGTGDTQVLANGGGQVVDSSGNVLGGQQIGTAGATGSLNSSSAVTAIQNITWGEFVSQMMAEAAAHGLGNGQANIDLGSGTPTNGIEVNGLLSGWNDNNGDINANVNGAANITNGVHDLTGSMQGNATGDGHSHIVGATNLQSNVSGTNNTISMFGDSDVQTEGESAINLNSGSNMTNGNGGNGNIIVNATANGPDKNMTAQDGVKVNDQNGGTLAINYGSIQGNGTENSGGSIVVNTQYNQTGQAQLDSRADGNSISNGQNSSLQINNQADLNNTNGVDNHGMASAGGVAAGQSSNMTGTGQLTVSGSGTGGNSNMEAFAGGNGSSSAETNAALGLNDAGGPRNSSVQGSVNASGDQTSVHSISTVTDDNGVQTLNNYQHASSIAHGSSSSSASNTAILRRKREIRRRKIHRLGPLFDALF
;
A
#
# COMPACT_ATOMS: atom_id res chain seq x y z
N MET A 1 -39.40 108.07 -6.05
CA MET A 1 -40.07 108.79 -7.16
C MET A 1 -39.79 107.98 -8.43
N GLY A 2 -40.74 107.55 -9.26
CA GLY A 2 -42.20 107.63 -9.20
C GLY A 2 -42.80 107.87 -10.59
N TRP A 3 -43.60 106.91 -11.10
CA TRP A 3 -44.48 106.99 -12.30
C TRP A 3 -43.70 107.00 -13.65
N ARG A 4 -44.11 106.44 -14.80
CA ARG A 4 -45.29 105.71 -15.39
C ARG A 4 -44.75 104.96 -16.66
N ALA A 5 -45.41 104.08 -17.43
CA ALA A 5 -46.51 103.09 -17.28
C ALA A 5 -46.73 102.36 -18.64
N GLY A 6 -47.34 101.16 -18.68
CA GLY A 6 -47.59 100.37 -19.92
C GLY A 6 -47.29 98.86 -19.73
N PHE A 7 -48.16 97.93 -19.31
CA PHE A 7 -49.56 97.55 -19.65
C PHE A 7 -49.65 96.45 -20.74
N ILE A 8 -50.66 95.57 -20.64
CA ILE A 8 -50.95 94.33 -21.42
C ILE A 8 -50.12 93.11 -20.95
N LEU A 9 -50.63 92.06 -20.27
CA LEU A 9 -51.94 91.36 -20.19
C LEU A 9 -52.25 90.38 -21.33
N VAL A 10 -51.85 89.11 -21.15
CA VAL A 10 -52.67 87.93 -21.50
C VAL A 10 -52.51 86.88 -20.40
N ILE A 11 -53.63 86.49 -19.80
CA ILE A 11 -53.76 85.29 -18.95
C ILE A 11 -54.54 84.26 -19.77
N ILE A 12 -54.03 83.04 -19.89
CA ILE A 12 -54.85 81.86 -20.18
C ILE A 12 -54.57 80.82 -19.09
N HIS A 13 -55.64 80.35 -18.47
CA HIS A 13 -55.66 79.41 -17.35
C HIS A 13 -56.42 78.16 -17.80
N PHE A 14 -55.84 76.97 -17.65
CA PHE A 14 -56.49 75.65 -17.51
C PHE A 14 -55.36 74.69 -17.07
N LEU A 15 -55.30 74.20 -15.82
CA LEU A 15 -56.09 73.07 -15.25
C LEU A 15 -56.09 71.86 -16.20
N THR A 16 -55.61 70.67 -15.81
CA THR A 16 -55.91 69.95 -14.53
C THR A 16 -54.75 69.10 -13.97
N LEU A 17 -54.83 68.78 -12.67
CA LEU A 17 -54.01 67.75 -11.99
C LEU A 17 -54.40 66.31 -12.40
N THR A 18 -53.46 65.38 -12.28
CA THR A 18 -53.65 64.11 -11.53
C THR A 18 -52.30 63.63 -10.99
N ASP A 19 -52.24 63.30 -9.70
CA ASP A 19 -51.08 62.66 -9.06
C ASP A 19 -50.85 61.25 -9.60
N GLY A 20 -49.57 60.85 -9.62
CA GLY A 20 -49.17 59.48 -9.94
C GLY A 20 -47.71 59.25 -9.56
N TRP A 21 -47.47 58.45 -8.52
CA TRP A 21 -46.13 57.95 -8.19
C TRP A 21 -45.46 57.32 -9.42
N LEU A 22 -44.14 57.44 -9.54
CA LEU A 22 -43.27 56.26 -9.59
C LEU A 22 -41.79 56.62 -9.38
N VAL A 23 -41.10 55.69 -8.71
CA VAL A 23 -39.66 55.70 -8.41
C VAL A 23 -38.84 55.58 -9.70
N GLU A 24 -37.60 56.06 -9.63
CA GLU A 24 -36.59 55.98 -10.69
C GLU A 24 -36.55 54.63 -11.43
N PRO A 25 -36.45 54.61 -12.78
CA PRO A 25 -35.92 53.45 -13.46
C PRO A 25 -34.41 53.41 -13.19
N HIS A 26 -34.00 52.58 -12.23
CA HIS A 26 -32.60 52.21 -12.03
C HIS A 26 -31.90 51.99 -13.37
N LEU A 27 -30.66 52.48 -13.47
CA LEU A 27 -29.70 52.03 -14.46
C LEU A 27 -29.74 50.49 -14.51
N ARG A 28 -30.28 49.92 -15.59
CA ARG A 28 -30.19 48.49 -15.87
C ARG A 28 -28.70 48.17 -16.04
N MET A 29 -28.05 47.75 -14.96
CA MET A 29 -26.80 47.01 -15.06
C MET A 29 -27.06 45.84 -16.00
N LYS A 30 -26.39 45.84 -17.16
CA LYS A 30 -26.32 44.63 -18.00
C LYS A 30 -25.73 43.54 -17.09
N ARG A 31 -26.52 42.53 -16.74
CA ARG A 31 -25.97 41.26 -16.28
C ARG A 31 -25.16 40.70 -17.44
N GLN A 32 -23.85 40.89 -17.38
CA GLN A 32 -22.91 40.48 -18.41
C GLN A 32 -22.70 38.97 -18.26
N THR A 33 -23.48 38.17 -18.99
CA THR A 33 -23.19 36.74 -19.16
C THR A 33 -21.96 36.60 -20.05
N VAL A 34 -20.95 35.90 -19.55
CA VAL A 34 -19.68 35.61 -20.24
C VAL A 34 -19.55 34.11 -20.36
N VAL A 35 -19.41 33.58 -21.57
CA VAL A 35 -19.00 32.18 -21.80
C VAL A 35 -17.81 32.20 -22.74
N SER A 36 -16.81 31.38 -22.42
CA SER A 36 -15.58 31.25 -23.17
C SER A 36 -15.04 29.83 -22.99
N SER A 37 -14.79 29.14 -24.10
CA SER A 37 -14.05 27.89 -24.10
C SER A 37 -12.76 28.08 -24.89
N ASN A 38 -11.67 27.56 -24.33
CA ASN A 38 -10.35 27.60 -24.94
C ASN A 38 -9.76 26.19 -24.81
N ALA A 39 -9.70 25.43 -25.91
CA ALA A 39 -8.86 24.25 -25.98
C ALA A 39 -7.50 24.67 -26.54
N GLU A 40 -6.41 24.42 -25.81
CA GLU A 40 -5.05 24.64 -26.31
C GLU A 40 -4.28 23.32 -26.31
N THR A 41 -4.02 22.79 -27.49
CA THR A 41 -3.24 21.56 -27.66
C THR A 41 -1.92 21.82 -28.36
N SER A 42 -0.90 21.19 -27.82
CA SER A 42 0.47 21.28 -28.30
C SER A 42 1.09 19.90 -28.18
N GLY A 43 1.22 19.18 -29.29
CA GLY A 43 1.91 17.90 -29.34
C GLY A 43 3.10 17.94 -30.30
N GLN A 44 4.21 17.29 -29.92
CA GLN A 44 5.24 16.85 -30.87
C GLN A 44 4.96 15.38 -31.20
N ALA A 45 3.97 15.15 -32.07
CA ALA A 45 3.31 13.86 -32.21
C ALA A 45 2.71 13.68 -33.62
N ASP A 46 2.58 12.44 -34.10
CA ASP A 46 2.21 12.13 -35.49
C ASP A 46 0.75 12.42 -35.82
N ASN A 47 -0.13 12.47 -34.82
CA ASN A 47 -1.52 12.89 -34.99
C ASN A 47 -2.02 13.64 -33.74
N VAL A 48 -2.58 14.85 -33.93
CA VAL A 48 -3.15 15.68 -32.87
C VAL A 48 -4.47 16.27 -33.38
N GLU A 49 -5.57 15.98 -32.69
CA GLU A 49 -6.93 16.45 -33.02
C GLU A 49 -7.51 17.19 -31.82
N THR A 50 -8.19 18.32 -32.03
CA THR A 50 -8.66 19.19 -30.94
C THR A 50 -9.82 20.06 -31.35
N ASP A 51 -10.86 20.05 -30.51
CA ASP A 51 -12.08 20.84 -30.69
C ASP A 51 -12.37 21.69 -29.45
N ALA A 52 -12.83 22.91 -29.69
CA ALA A 52 -13.40 23.78 -28.66
C ALA A 52 -14.74 24.33 -29.16
N MET A 53 -15.77 24.26 -28.32
CA MET A 53 -17.08 24.86 -28.62
C MET A 53 -17.58 25.65 -27.42
N ALA A 54 -18.10 26.85 -27.67
CA ALA A 54 -18.80 27.67 -26.70
C ALA A 54 -20.08 28.20 -27.34
N GLN A 55 -21.23 27.99 -26.69
CA GLN A 55 -22.53 28.46 -27.15
C GLN A 55 -23.31 29.08 -26.01
N HIS A 56 -23.92 30.25 -26.28
CA HIS A 56 -25.04 30.77 -25.50
C HIS A 56 -26.31 30.62 -26.31
N TYR A 57 -27.44 30.34 -25.64
CA TYR A 57 -28.74 30.33 -26.28
C TYR A 57 -29.82 30.85 -25.34
N LYS A 58 -30.97 31.22 -25.92
CA LYS A 58 -32.17 31.61 -25.20
C LYS A 58 -33.38 30.92 -25.81
N THR A 59 -34.15 30.23 -24.98
CA THR A 59 -35.35 29.48 -25.38
C THR A 59 -36.58 30.39 -25.53
N ALA A 60 -37.64 29.85 -26.12
CA ALA A 60 -38.89 30.58 -26.39
C ALA A 60 -39.63 31.04 -25.13
N ASP A 61 -39.47 30.34 -24.00
CA ASP A 61 -39.97 30.73 -22.67
C ASP A 61 -39.13 31.82 -21.99
N GLY A 62 -37.95 32.12 -22.55
CA GLY A 62 -37.04 33.15 -22.08
C GLY A 62 -35.87 32.65 -21.23
N THR A 63 -35.77 31.35 -20.94
CA THR A 63 -34.64 30.75 -20.21
C THR A 63 -33.33 30.96 -20.99
N VAL A 64 -32.25 31.32 -20.28
CA VAL A 64 -30.91 31.45 -20.86
C VAL A 64 -30.13 30.19 -20.50
N GLY A 65 -29.42 29.63 -21.49
CA GLY A 65 -28.55 28.49 -21.32
C GLY A 65 -27.19 28.68 -21.99
N MET A 66 -26.27 27.79 -21.65
CA MET A 66 -24.94 27.72 -22.25
C MET A 66 -24.46 26.27 -22.36
N ASN A 67 -23.65 26.00 -23.37
CA ASN A 67 -22.87 24.77 -23.51
C ASN A 67 -21.41 25.15 -23.79
N VAL A 68 -20.48 24.42 -23.19
CA VAL A 68 -19.04 24.53 -23.41
C VAL A 68 -18.45 23.13 -23.50
N SER A 69 -17.68 22.87 -24.55
CA SER A 69 -16.84 21.69 -24.63
C SER A 69 -15.42 22.02 -25.09
N SER A 70 -14.48 21.17 -24.70
CA SER A 70 -13.06 21.24 -25.02
C SER A 70 -12.52 19.81 -25.03
N SER A 71 -12.07 19.30 -26.17
CA SER A 71 -11.54 17.95 -26.31
C SER A 71 -10.26 17.92 -27.13
N GLY A 72 -9.36 17.01 -26.79
CA GLY A 72 -8.10 16.80 -27.48
C GLY A 72 -7.69 15.33 -27.47
N ASN A 73 -6.99 14.91 -28.52
CA ASN A 73 -6.36 13.60 -28.66
C ASN A 73 -4.96 13.79 -29.27
N ALA A 74 -3.94 13.11 -28.73
CA ALA A 74 -2.56 13.18 -29.20
C ALA A 74 -1.90 11.80 -29.12
N THR A 75 -1.29 11.34 -30.22
CA THR A 75 -0.55 10.07 -30.28
C THR A 75 0.80 10.25 -30.96
N GLY A 76 1.88 9.77 -30.34
CA GLY A 76 3.21 10.01 -30.89
C GLY A 76 4.34 9.18 -30.26
N ALA A 77 5.45 9.12 -30.98
CA ALA A 77 6.70 8.57 -30.48
C ALA A 77 7.31 9.51 -29.42
N ASN A 78 7.64 8.97 -28.26
CA ASN A 78 8.26 9.62 -27.11
C ASN A 78 7.36 10.54 -26.26
N THR A 79 6.49 11.40 -26.84
CA THR A 79 5.64 12.31 -26.02
C THR A 79 4.29 12.62 -26.63
N ALA A 80 3.25 12.69 -25.80
CA ALA A 80 1.93 13.23 -26.14
C ALA A 80 1.45 14.16 -25.01
N THR A 81 0.90 15.35 -25.32
CA THR A 81 0.38 16.29 -24.30
C THR A 81 -0.85 17.08 -24.80
N ILE A 82 -1.79 17.36 -23.88
CA ILE A 82 -3.06 18.10 -24.10
C ILE A 82 -3.33 19.01 -22.89
N ASN A 83 -3.83 20.23 -23.11
CA ASN A 83 -4.30 21.14 -22.06
C ASN A 83 -5.69 21.72 -22.40
N ASN A 84 -6.77 21.13 -21.87
CA ASN A 84 -8.14 21.59 -22.12
C ASN A 84 -8.64 22.54 -21.03
N GLN A 85 -9.40 23.59 -21.41
CA GLN A 85 -10.04 24.52 -20.48
C GLN A 85 -11.46 24.93 -20.91
N ALA A 86 -12.38 24.95 -19.94
CA ALA A 86 -13.80 25.21 -20.14
C ALA A 86 -14.35 26.17 -19.07
N GLN A 87 -14.96 27.30 -19.47
CA GLN A 87 -15.47 28.30 -18.51
C GLN A 87 -16.87 28.85 -18.85
N GLY A 88 -17.69 29.02 -17.80
CA GLY A 88 -19.13 29.33 -17.88
C GLY A 88 -19.70 30.08 -16.67
N GLN A 89 -20.98 30.49 -16.72
CA GLN A 89 -21.25 31.86 -17.17
C GLN A 89 -22.73 32.23 -17.36
N VAL A 90 -23.68 31.61 -16.62
CA VAL A 90 -25.12 31.96 -16.70
C VAL A 90 -25.66 32.47 -15.37
N GLY A 91 -25.98 33.76 -15.32
CA GLY A 91 -26.48 34.41 -14.10
C GLY A 91 -25.40 34.44 -13.01
N SER A 92 -25.70 33.87 -11.86
CA SER A 92 -24.76 33.65 -10.77
C SER A 92 -24.15 32.24 -10.75
N THR A 93 -24.59 31.35 -11.64
CA THR A 93 -24.02 29.99 -11.77
C THR A 93 -22.76 30.04 -12.62
N MET A 94 -21.65 29.51 -12.09
CA MET A 94 -20.35 29.44 -12.75
C MET A 94 -19.95 27.99 -13.00
N LEU A 95 -19.25 27.75 -14.11
CA LEU A 95 -18.58 26.49 -14.43
C LEU A 95 -17.12 26.78 -14.73
N ASN A 96 -16.21 25.96 -14.20
CA ASN A 96 -14.80 26.01 -14.54
C ASN A 96 -14.25 24.60 -14.56
N ALA A 97 -13.56 24.20 -15.63
CA ALA A 97 -12.87 22.92 -15.72
C ALA A 97 -11.56 23.04 -16.49
N THR A 98 -10.62 22.19 -16.09
CA THR A 98 -9.30 22.00 -16.71
C THR A 98 -9.04 20.51 -16.88
N GLY A 99 -8.40 20.11 -17.97
CA GLY A 99 -8.09 18.70 -18.25
C GLY A 99 -6.77 18.61 -18.96
N ASN A 100 -5.69 18.38 -18.21
CA ASN A 100 -4.34 18.32 -18.75
C ASN A 100 -3.84 16.89 -18.66
N VAL A 101 -3.31 16.37 -19.77
CA VAL A 101 -2.73 15.02 -19.81
C VAL A 101 -1.40 15.06 -20.54
N GLY A 102 -0.40 14.41 -19.98
CA GLY A 102 0.87 14.11 -20.63
C GLY A 102 1.23 12.64 -20.50
N ALA A 103 1.75 12.06 -21.58
CA ALA A 103 2.34 10.74 -21.63
C ALA A 103 3.74 10.81 -22.26
N SER A 104 4.69 10.04 -21.73
CA SER A 104 6.09 10.00 -22.16
C SER A 104 6.61 8.56 -22.25
N GLY A 105 7.26 8.23 -23.37
CA GLY A 105 7.73 6.89 -23.77
C GLY A 105 7.33 6.51 -25.21
N ASN A 106 7.79 5.36 -25.70
CA ASN A 106 7.76 5.01 -27.14
C ASN A 106 6.37 5.07 -27.80
N ASN A 107 5.30 4.59 -27.15
CA ASN A 107 3.95 4.58 -27.71
C ASN A 107 3.01 5.47 -26.89
N SER A 108 3.31 6.77 -26.81
CA SER A 108 2.57 7.71 -25.95
C SER A 108 1.22 8.10 -26.56
N GLN A 109 0.16 8.01 -25.74
CA GLN A 109 -1.19 8.43 -26.07
C GLN A 109 -1.74 9.33 -24.96
N SER A 110 -2.48 10.36 -25.34
CA SER A 110 -3.18 11.25 -24.40
C SER A 110 -4.51 11.66 -24.98
N PHE A 111 -5.53 11.68 -24.14
CA PHE A 111 -6.87 12.17 -24.43
C PHE A 111 -7.36 13.01 -23.26
N SER A 112 -8.03 14.11 -23.55
CA SER A 112 -8.89 14.77 -22.58
C SER A 112 -10.15 15.28 -23.26
N GLY A 113 -11.26 15.21 -22.56
CA GLY A 113 -12.54 15.77 -22.97
C GLY A 113 -13.24 16.45 -21.80
N ILE A 114 -13.77 17.63 -22.04
CA ILE A 114 -14.63 18.37 -21.12
C ILE A 114 -15.92 18.68 -21.86
N ASP A 115 -17.06 18.38 -21.23
CA ASP A 115 -18.38 18.84 -21.67
C ASP A 115 -19.13 19.41 -20.46
N ALA A 116 -19.67 20.63 -20.60
CA ALA A 116 -20.26 21.35 -19.49
C ALA A 116 -21.40 22.26 -19.97
N ALA A 117 -22.51 22.26 -19.23
CA ALA A 117 -23.72 22.98 -19.62
C ALA A 117 -24.44 23.62 -18.43
N VAL A 118 -25.12 24.73 -18.68
CA VAL A 118 -26.14 25.30 -17.77
C VAL A 118 -27.43 25.52 -18.54
N TYR A 119 -28.53 25.00 -18.03
CA TYR A 119 -29.88 25.18 -18.57
C TYR A 119 -30.86 25.52 -17.46
N GLY A 120 -31.24 26.80 -17.35
CA GLY A 120 -32.09 27.28 -16.26
C GLY A 120 -31.45 27.02 -14.88
N ASN A 121 -32.11 26.21 -14.06
CA ASN A 121 -31.61 25.78 -12.75
C ASN A 121 -30.87 24.42 -12.79
N GLN A 122 -30.47 23.93 -13.96
CA GLN A 122 -29.69 22.70 -14.10
C GLN A 122 -28.28 23.01 -14.60
N SER A 123 -27.28 22.33 -14.04
CA SER A 123 -25.90 22.37 -14.52
C SER A 123 -25.31 20.97 -14.57
N TYR A 124 -24.44 20.76 -15.55
CA TYR A 124 -23.69 19.54 -15.77
C TYR A 124 -22.24 19.90 -16.08
N LEU A 125 -21.32 19.06 -15.60
CA LEU A 125 -19.91 19.10 -15.94
C LEU A 125 -19.42 17.65 -15.99
N SER A 126 -18.86 17.24 -17.12
CA SER A 126 -18.06 16.04 -17.27
C SER A 126 -16.64 16.42 -17.68
N ASN A 127 -15.67 15.79 -17.06
CA ASN A 127 -14.25 15.96 -17.33
C ASN A 127 -13.61 14.57 -17.36
N GLN A 128 -13.02 14.21 -18.48
CA GLN A 128 -12.34 12.94 -18.72
C GLN A 128 -10.91 13.24 -19.14
N GLN A 129 -9.97 12.51 -18.55
CA GLN A 129 -8.54 12.61 -18.78
C GLN A 129 -7.99 11.19 -18.83
N GLN A 130 -7.32 10.82 -19.91
CA GLN A 130 -6.77 9.48 -20.12
C GLN A 130 -5.40 9.58 -20.77
N GLY A 131 -4.38 9.04 -20.13
CA GLY A 131 -3.05 8.88 -20.71
C GLY A 131 -2.61 7.44 -20.63
N SER A 132 -1.92 6.97 -21.67
CA SER A 132 -1.32 5.64 -21.69
C SER A 132 -0.02 5.67 -22.48
N VAL A 133 0.91 4.81 -22.09
CA VAL A 133 2.16 4.62 -22.82
C VAL A 133 2.71 3.23 -22.56
N SER A 134 3.41 2.67 -23.55
CA SER A 134 4.17 1.44 -23.43
C SER A 134 5.46 1.47 -24.26
N GLY A 135 6.47 0.70 -23.86
CA GLY A 135 7.74 0.59 -24.56
C GLY A 135 8.88 0.08 -23.69
N THR A 136 10.09 0.09 -24.23
CA THR A 136 11.33 -0.20 -23.49
C THR A 136 11.82 1.06 -22.78
N GLY A 137 12.38 0.92 -21.57
CA GLY A 137 13.01 2.02 -20.82
C GLY A 137 12.05 2.65 -19.82
N ASP A 138 12.00 3.98 -19.82
CA ASP A 138 11.14 4.76 -18.93
C ASP A 138 9.80 5.08 -19.60
N THR A 139 8.72 4.91 -18.85
CA THR A 139 7.37 5.35 -19.20
C THR A 139 6.77 6.18 -18.08
N GLN A 140 6.00 7.20 -18.45
CA GLN A 140 5.33 8.08 -17.51
C GLN A 140 4.01 8.58 -18.07
N VAL A 141 2.99 8.68 -17.20
CA VAL A 141 1.74 9.41 -17.45
C VAL A 141 1.47 10.36 -16.29
N LEU A 142 0.98 11.55 -16.62
CA LEU A 142 0.42 12.54 -15.71
C LEU A 142 -0.94 13.00 -16.26
N ALA A 143 -2.01 12.82 -15.49
CA ALA A 143 -3.29 13.49 -15.66
C ALA A 143 -3.47 14.49 -14.52
N ASN A 144 -3.82 15.74 -14.82
CA ASN A 144 -4.05 16.78 -13.83
C ASN A 144 -5.12 17.76 -14.31
N GLY A 145 -6.21 17.86 -13.55
CA GLY A 145 -7.31 18.74 -13.89
C GLY A 145 -8.43 18.63 -12.86
N GLY A 146 -9.67 18.69 -13.34
CA GLY A 146 -10.86 18.69 -12.52
C GLY A 146 -11.79 19.84 -12.91
N GLY A 147 -12.95 19.86 -12.28
CA GLY A 147 -14.04 20.77 -12.56
C GLY A 147 -14.75 21.24 -11.30
N GLN A 148 -15.38 22.39 -11.41
CA GLN A 148 -16.14 23.03 -10.35
C GLN A 148 -17.41 23.66 -10.91
N VAL A 149 -18.50 23.42 -10.19
CA VAL A 149 -19.80 24.08 -10.37
C VAL A 149 -20.02 24.99 -9.17
N VAL A 150 -20.30 26.27 -9.41
CA VAL A 150 -20.67 27.23 -8.35
C VAL A 150 -22.13 27.61 -8.51
N ASP A 151 -22.93 27.45 -7.46
CA ASP A 151 -24.37 27.74 -7.48
C ASP A 151 -24.69 29.23 -7.27
N SER A 152 -25.98 29.58 -7.42
CA SER A 152 -26.47 30.94 -7.20
C SER A 152 -26.34 31.46 -5.76
N SER A 153 -26.02 30.57 -4.82
CA SER A 153 -25.82 30.81 -3.39
C SER A 153 -24.34 30.92 -3.00
N GLY A 154 -23.42 30.59 -3.92
CA GLY A 154 -21.97 30.51 -3.70
C GLY A 154 -21.46 29.14 -3.24
N ASN A 155 -22.29 28.10 -3.23
CA ASN A 155 -21.87 26.72 -2.93
C ASN A 155 -21.02 26.18 -4.08
N VAL A 156 -19.87 25.57 -3.76
CA VAL A 156 -18.97 24.95 -4.74
C VAL A 156 -19.11 23.43 -4.67
N LEU A 157 -19.36 22.80 -5.82
CA LEU A 157 -19.28 21.35 -6.00
C LEU A 157 -18.13 21.04 -6.96
N GLY A 158 -17.15 20.27 -6.50
CA GLY A 158 -16.04 19.79 -7.30
C GLY A 158 -14.66 20.20 -6.79
N GLY A 159 -13.63 19.57 -7.35
CA GLY A 159 -12.25 19.73 -6.93
C GLY A 159 -11.27 19.13 -7.93
N GLN A 160 -9.99 19.16 -7.57
CA GLN A 160 -8.89 18.73 -8.43
C GLN A 160 -8.76 17.20 -8.44
N GLN A 161 -8.31 16.67 -9.56
CA GLN A 161 -7.87 15.29 -9.78
C GLN A 161 -6.42 15.33 -10.27
N ILE A 162 -5.55 14.54 -9.65
CA ILE A 162 -4.15 14.36 -10.06
C ILE A 162 -3.86 12.86 -10.06
N GLY A 163 -3.49 12.30 -11.20
CA GLY A 163 -3.06 10.92 -11.31
C GLY A 163 -1.72 10.82 -12.03
N THR A 164 -0.79 10.06 -11.47
CA THR A 164 0.47 9.70 -12.12
C THR A 164 0.67 8.20 -12.13
N ALA A 165 1.32 7.72 -13.18
CA ALA A 165 1.86 6.37 -13.28
C ALA A 165 3.26 6.48 -13.89
N GLY A 166 4.20 5.70 -13.39
CA GLY A 166 5.57 5.66 -13.90
C GLY A 166 6.14 4.25 -13.79
N ALA A 167 6.86 3.82 -14.82
CA ALA A 167 7.50 2.51 -14.83
C ALA A 167 8.81 2.52 -15.62
N THR A 168 9.82 1.84 -15.09
CA THR A 168 11.16 1.71 -15.68
C THR A 168 11.51 0.23 -15.83
N GLY A 169 11.71 -0.24 -17.05
CA GLY A 169 12.06 -1.63 -17.34
C GLY A 169 12.83 -1.80 -18.66
N SER A 170 13.94 -2.54 -18.62
CA SER A 170 14.82 -2.70 -19.78
C SER A 170 14.26 -3.59 -20.90
N LEU A 171 13.26 -4.43 -20.61
CA LEU A 171 12.58 -5.28 -21.60
C LEU A 171 11.22 -4.71 -22.02
N ASN A 172 10.42 -4.27 -21.05
CA ASN A 172 9.14 -3.62 -21.28
C ASN A 172 8.75 -2.74 -20.09
N SER A 173 7.93 -1.73 -20.34
CA SER A 173 7.37 -0.83 -19.35
C SER A 173 6.06 -0.26 -19.90
N SER A 174 5.11 -0.01 -19.01
CA SER A 174 3.84 0.62 -19.35
C SER A 174 3.30 1.42 -18.18
N SER A 175 2.70 2.56 -18.48
CA SER A 175 2.06 3.45 -17.51
C SER A 175 0.73 3.91 -18.08
N ALA A 176 -0.33 3.91 -17.27
CA ALA A 176 -1.66 4.36 -17.66
C ALA A 176 -2.35 5.09 -16.50
N VAL A 177 -3.08 6.15 -16.82
CA VAL A 177 -3.93 6.89 -15.88
C VAL A 177 -5.26 7.21 -16.56
N THR A 178 -6.36 6.99 -15.85
CA THR A 178 -7.70 7.49 -16.20
C THR A 178 -8.24 8.28 -15.02
N ALA A 179 -8.67 9.51 -15.26
CA ALA A 179 -9.40 10.34 -14.32
C ALA A 179 -10.71 10.83 -14.96
N ILE A 180 -11.82 10.64 -14.27
CA ILE A 180 -13.17 11.02 -14.71
C ILE A 180 -13.85 11.75 -13.57
N GLN A 181 -14.45 12.89 -13.84
CA GLN A 181 -15.28 13.63 -12.90
C GLN A 181 -16.61 13.98 -13.56
N ASN A 182 -17.71 13.69 -12.88
CA ASN A 182 -19.06 14.07 -13.30
C ASN A 182 -19.74 14.82 -12.15
N ILE A 183 -20.28 16.01 -12.45
CA ILE A 183 -20.94 16.87 -11.48
C ILE A 183 -22.31 17.29 -12.02
N THR A 184 -23.33 17.07 -11.21
CA THR A 184 -24.68 17.65 -11.36
C THR A 184 -25.10 18.29 -10.04
N TRP A 185 -26.30 18.89 -9.97
CA TRP A 185 -26.83 19.39 -8.70
C TRP A 185 -27.13 18.34 -7.64
N GLY A 186 -27.44 17.11 -8.06
CA GLY A 186 -27.82 16.03 -7.13
C GLY A 186 -26.72 14.99 -6.92
N GLU A 187 -25.63 15.07 -7.68
CA GLU A 187 -24.64 13.99 -7.75
C GLU A 187 -23.24 14.52 -8.06
N PHE A 188 -22.26 14.04 -7.31
CA PHE A 188 -20.83 14.13 -7.64
C PHE A 188 -20.25 12.72 -7.73
N VAL A 189 -19.56 12.45 -8.85
CA VAL A 189 -18.74 11.27 -9.06
C VAL A 189 -17.32 11.70 -9.44
N SER A 190 -16.31 11.12 -8.79
CA SER A 190 -14.90 11.19 -9.20
C SER A 190 -14.33 9.78 -9.22
N GLN A 191 -13.94 9.30 -10.40
CA GLN A 191 -13.31 8.00 -10.60
C GLN A 191 -11.87 8.21 -11.09
N MET A 192 -10.93 7.51 -10.48
CA MET A 192 -9.54 7.51 -10.86
C MET A 192 -8.98 6.10 -10.85
N MET A 193 -8.14 5.79 -11.83
CA MET A 193 -7.44 4.52 -11.98
C MET A 193 -6.04 4.79 -12.50
N ALA A 194 -5.04 4.11 -11.95
CA ALA A 194 -3.70 4.05 -12.51
C ALA A 194 -3.14 2.63 -12.45
N GLU A 195 -2.37 2.30 -13.48
CA GLU A 195 -1.58 1.08 -13.59
C GLU A 195 -0.17 1.46 -14.04
N ALA A 196 0.83 0.90 -13.38
CA ALA A 196 2.22 0.98 -13.77
C ALA A 196 2.80 -0.44 -13.75
N ALA A 197 3.47 -0.84 -14.82
CA ALA A 197 4.11 -2.15 -14.92
C ALA A 197 5.48 -2.04 -15.60
N ALA A 198 6.48 -2.72 -15.05
CA ALA A 198 7.83 -2.81 -15.56
C ALA A 198 8.29 -4.27 -15.63
N HIS A 199 9.08 -4.57 -16.65
CA HIS A 199 9.77 -5.82 -16.88
C HIS A 199 11.20 -5.52 -17.34
N GLY A 200 12.20 -6.04 -16.63
CA GLY A 200 13.59 -5.72 -16.92
C GLY A 200 14.58 -6.77 -16.42
N LEU A 201 15.73 -6.81 -17.09
CA LEU A 201 16.90 -7.53 -16.64
C LEU A 201 17.68 -6.66 -15.66
N GLY A 202 18.00 -7.22 -14.49
CA GLY A 202 18.80 -6.59 -13.44
C GLY A 202 18.06 -5.54 -12.59
N ASN A 203 17.11 -4.80 -13.15
CA ASN A 203 16.23 -3.89 -12.41
C ASN A 203 14.84 -3.72 -13.04
N GLY A 204 13.88 -3.32 -12.21
CA GLY A 204 12.53 -2.97 -12.63
C GLY A 204 11.79 -2.22 -11.52
N GLN A 205 11.09 -1.14 -11.90
CA GLN A 205 10.32 -0.32 -10.95
C GLN A 205 8.98 0.09 -11.57
N ALA A 206 7.92 0.09 -10.76
CA ALA A 206 6.61 0.64 -11.09
C ALA A 206 6.06 1.47 -9.91
N ASN A 207 5.41 2.59 -10.18
CA ASN A 207 4.78 3.44 -9.17
C ASN A 207 3.54 4.18 -9.68
N ILE A 208 2.65 4.52 -8.77
CA ILE A 208 1.46 5.36 -9.01
C ILE A 208 1.25 6.34 -7.84
N ASP A 209 0.61 7.47 -8.14
CA ASP A 209 0.11 8.45 -7.17
C ASP A 209 -1.24 8.97 -7.70
N LEU A 210 -2.30 8.86 -6.91
CA LEU A 210 -3.68 9.20 -7.28
C LEU A 210 -4.33 10.04 -6.17
N GLY A 211 -4.60 11.32 -6.42
CA GLY A 211 -5.33 12.22 -5.51
C GLY A 211 -6.57 12.87 -6.11
N SER A 212 -7.66 12.99 -5.33
CA SER A 212 -8.91 13.68 -5.72
C SER A 212 -9.69 14.28 -4.53
N GLY A 213 -10.54 15.27 -4.81
CA GLY A 213 -11.64 15.75 -3.95
C GLY A 213 -12.73 16.42 -4.80
N THR A 214 -13.97 16.67 -4.36
CA THR A 214 -14.65 16.53 -3.05
C THR A 214 -16.06 15.94 -3.27
N PRO A 215 -16.63 15.15 -2.36
CA PRO A 215 -17.71 15.68 -1.49
C PRO A 215 -17.39 15.66 0.02
N THR A 216 -16.22 16.22 0.37
CA THR A 216 -15.78 16.63 1.73
C THR A 216 -15.05 15.56 2.60
N ASN A 217 -13.76 15.26 2.38
CA ASN A 217 -12.78 15.94 1.52
C ASN A 217 -11.48 15.13 1.38
N GLY A 218 -11.27 14.45 0.24
CA GLY A 218 -9.95 13.95 -0.15
C GLY A 218 -9.78 12.44 -0.16
N ILE A 219 -9.08 11.96 -1.18
CA ILE A 219 -8.54 10.61 -1.30
C ILE A 219 -7.06 10.67 -1.72
N GLU A 220 -6.28 9.67 -1.32
CA GLU A 220 -4.96 9.39 -1.91
C GLU A 220 -4.81 7.86 -2.08
N VAL A 221 -4.30 7.41 -3.23
CA VAL A 221 -3.94 6.01 -3.50
C VAL A 221 -2.56 5.98 -4.14
N ASN A 222 -1.57 5.59 -3.33
CA ASN A 222 -0.16 5.58 -3.72
C ASN A 222 0.36 4.15 -3.70
N GLY A 223 1.25 3.84 -4.63
CA GLY A 223 1.94 2.55 -4.67
C GLY A 223 3.31 2.66 -5.33
N LEU A 224 4.26 1.90 -4.82
CA LEU A 224 5.62 1.77 -5.35
C LEU A 224 6.04 0.32 -5.21
N LEU A 225 6.66 -0.24 -6.23
CA LEU A 225 7.29 -1.54 -6.22
C LEU A 225 8.59 -1.47 -7.02
N SER A 226 9.69 -1.90 -6.43
CA SER A 226 11.01 -1.91 -7.06
C SER A 226 11.73 -3.22 -6.75
N GLY A 227 12.37 -3.78 -7.76
CA GLY A 227 13.23 -4.96 -7.63
C GLY A 227 14.55 -4.80 -8.36
N TRP A 228 15.55 -5.56 -7.93
CA TRP A 228 16.83 -5.67 -8.63
C TRP A 228 17.50 -7.03 -8.39
N ASN A 229 18.42 -7.40 -9.29
CA ASN A 229 19.28 -8.56 -9.19
C ASN A 229 20.67 -8.27 -9.81
N ASP A 230 21.75 -8.63 -9.12
CA ASP A 230 23.14 -8.31 -9.52
C ASP A 230 23.57 -8.93 -10.87
N ASN A 231 22.99 -10.07 -11.25
CA ASN A 231 23.43 -10.89 -12.39
C ASN A 231 22.52 -10.77 -13.62
N ASN A 232 21.82 -9.65 -13.78
CA ASN A 232 20.82 -9.42 -14.83
C ASN A 232 19.62 -10.39 -14.77
N GLY A 233 19.23 -10.81 -13.56
CA GLY A 233 18.02 -11.60 -13.32
C GLY A 233 16.74 -10.90 -13.77
N ASP A 234 15.67 -11.67 -13.94
CA ASP A 234 14.35 -11.20 -14.37
C ASP A 234 13.62 -10.50 -13.23
N ILE A 235 13.27 -9.22 -13.45
CA ILE A 235 12.52 -8.39 -12.52
C ILE A 235 11.20 -7.97 -13.17
N ASN A 236 10.08 -8.28 -12.52
CA ASN A 236 8.78 -7.69 -12.86
C ASN A 236 8.24 -6.90 -11.66
N ALA A 237 7.68 -5.73 -11.92
CA ALA A 237 6.99 -4.91 -10.94
C ALA A 237 5.68 -4.39 -11.54
N ASN A 238 4.55 -4.68 -10.92
CA ASN A 238 3.23 -4.15 -11.28
C ASN A 238 2.57 -3.50 -10.05
N VAL A 239 2.06 -2.29 -10.22
CA VAL A 239 1.33 -1.53 -9.21
C VAL A 239 0.02 -1.02 -9.82
N ASN A 240 -1.11 -1.31 -9.16
CA ASN A 240 -2.41 -0.80 -9.55
C ASN A 240 -3.06 -0.04 -8.40
N GLY A 241 -3.86 0.96 -8.75
CA GLY A 241 -4.67 1.70 -7.80
C GLY A 241 -5.95 2.19 -8.47
N ALA A 242 -7.04 2.15 -7.72
CA ALA A 242 -8.29 2.76 -8.13
C ALA A 242 -8.94 3.47 -6.95
N ALA A 243 -9.66 4.53 -7.27
CA ALA A 243 -10.37 5.31 -6.29
C ALA A 243 -11.66 5.87 -6.88
N ASN A 244 -12.77 5.67 -6.18
CA ASN A 244 -14.06 6.22 -6.52
C ASN A 244 -14.57 7.06 -5.36
N ILE A 245 -15.08 8.25 -5.68
CA ILE A 245 -15.88 9.05 -4.77
C ILE A 245 -17.28 9.19 -5.38
N THR A 246 -18.31 8.85 -4.62
CA THR A 246 -19.71 9.03 -5.02
C THR A 246 -20.50 9.61 -3.85
N ASN A 247 -20.91 10.87 -3.95
CA ASN A 247 -21.76 11.56 -2.95
C ASN A 247 -21.27 11.45 -1.48
N GLY A 248 -19.95 11.41 -1.27
CA GLY A 248 -19.33 11.32 0.07
C GLY A 248 -19.00 9.89 0.52
N VAL A 249 -19.39 8.86 -0.22
CA VAL A 249 -18.80 7.51 -0.12
C VAL A 249 -17.46 7.52 -0.86
N HIS A 250 -16.41 7.02 -0.20
CA HIS A 250 -15.06 6.93 -0.74
C HIS A 250 -14.66 5.45 -0.74
N ASP A 251 -14.44 4.89 -1.93
CA ASP A 251 -13.97 3.52 -2.16
C ASP A 251 -12.56 3.56 -2.76
N LEU A 252 -11.61 2.86 -2.14
CA LEU A 252 -10.20 2.86 -2.51
C LEU A 252 -9.72 1.42 -2.66
N THR A 253 -8.88 1.15 -3.67
CA THR A 253 -8.15 -0.11 -3.81
C THR A 253 -6.72 0.15 -4.25
N GLY A 254 -5.81 -0.71 -3.81
CA GLY A 254 -4.42 -0.70 -4.25
C GLY A 254 -3.79 -2.09 -4.17
N SER A 255 -3.01 -2.46 -5.17
CA SER A 255 -2.30 -3.74 -5.22
C SER A 255 -0.89 -3.58 -5.76
N MET A 256 -0.02 -4.50 -5.35
CA MET A 256 1.34 -4.66 -5.87
C MET A 256 1.57 -6.13 -6.20
N GLN A 257 2.22 -6.41 -7.32
CA GLN A 257 2.67 -7.74 -7.68
C GLN A 257 4.07 -7.63 -8.29
N GLY A 258 5.05 -8.28 -7.68
CA GLY A 258 6.43 -8.24 -8.14
C GLY A 258 7.15 -9.57 -7.99
N ASN A 259 8.13 -9.79 -8.86
CA ASN A 259 9.11 -10.85 -8.72
C ASN A 259 10.52 -10.35 -9.06
N ALA A 260 11.51 -10.96 -8.43
CA ALA A 260 12.92 -10.76 -8.72
C ALA A 260 13.58 -12.13 -8.68
N THR A 261 14.06 -12.61 -9.82
CA THR A 261 14.53 -13.99 -9.98
C THR A 261 15.81 -14.05 -10.79
N GLY A 262 16.79 -14.82 -10.34
CA GLY A 262 18.09 -14.95 -11.00
C GLY A 262 19.18 -15.38 -10.03
N ASP A 263 20.41 -15.53 -10.53
CA ASP A 263 21.53 -15.97 -9.70
C ASP A 263 22.02 -14.86 -8.76
N GLY A 264 22.61 -15.24 -7.63
CA GLY A 264 23.34 -14.34 -6.74
C GLY A 264 22.45 -13.60 -5.74
N HIS A 265 22.40 -12.27 -5.89
CA HIS A 265 21.67 -11.36 -5.01
C HIS A 265 20.41 -10.86 -5.72
N SER A 266 19.23 -11.13 -5.17
CA SER A 266 17.95 -10.51 -5.54
C SER A 266 17.36 -9.74 -4.36
N HIS A 267 16.65 -8.66 -4.66
CA HIS A 267 15.97 -7.84 -3.65
C HIS A 267 14.68 -7.24 -4.22
N ILE A 268 13.62 -7.16 -3.41
CA ILE A 268 12.37 -6.44 -3.70
C ILE A 268 11.94 -5.60 -2.51
N VAL A 269 11.51 -4.37 -2.78
CA VAL A 269 10.77 -3.52 -1.85
C VAL A 269 9.49 -3.01 -2.50
N GLY A 270 8.39 -3.03 -1.75
CA GLY A 270 7.11 -2.47 -2.17
C GLY A 270 6.37 -1.79 -1.03
N ALA A 271 5.65 -0.72 -1.33
CA ALA A 271 4.79 -0.03 -0.38
C ALA A 271 3.52 0.51 -1.05
N THR A 272 2.39 0.45 -0.35
CA THR A 272 1.13 1.10 -0.74
C THR A 272 0.56 1.94 0.40
N ASN A 273 -0.19 2.97 0.03
CA ASN A 273 -0.97 3.78 0.97
C ASN A 273 -2.33 4.14 0.37
N LEU A 274 -3.40 3.77 1.06
CA LEU A 274 -4.76 4.23 0.81
C LEU A 274 -5.13 5.23 1.91
N GLN A 275 -5.60 6.41 1.54
CA GLN A 275 -6.07 7.44 2.47
C GLN A 275 -7.44 7.97 2.05
N SER A 276 -8.38 8.06 3.00
CA SER A 276 -9.71 8.64 2.82
C SER A 276 -10.02 9.60 3.95
N ASN A 277 -10.11 10.89 3.64
CA ASN A 277 -10.48 11.93 4.59
C ASN A 277 -11.93 12.37 4.34
N VAL A 278 -12.82 12.07 5.28
CA VAL A 278 -14.22 12.52 5.23
C VAL A 278 -14.56 13.29 6.50
N SER A 279 -14.81 14.59 6.32
CA SER A 279 -15.28 15.53 7.35
C SER A 279 -14.49 15.49 8.67
N GLY A 280 -13.18 15.24 8.61
CA GLY A 280 -12.27 15.20 9.77
C GLY A 280 -11.96 13.81 10.31
N THR A 281 -12.60 12.75 9.78
CA THR A 281 -12.20 11.37 10.01
C THR A 281 -11.25 10.93 8.91
N ASN A 282 -10.02 10.57 9.26
CA ASN A 282 -9.03 10.04 8.31
C ASN A 282 -8.92 8.51 8.46
N ASN A 283 -9.34 7.78 7.43
CA ASN A 283 -9.11 6.35 7.32
C ASN A 283 -7.83 6.12 6.50
N THR A 284 -6.88 5.33 6.99
CA THR A 284 -5.61 5.02 6.31
C THR A 284 -5.31 3.52 6.36
N ILE A 285 -4.87 2.94 5.24
CA ILE A 285 -4.20 1.64 5.19
C ILE A 285 -2.85 1.87 4.53
N SER A 286 -1.77 1.62 5.25
CA SER A 286 -0.41 1.59 4.70
C SER A 286 0.14 0.18 4.79
N MET A 287 0.75 -0.32 3.73
CA MET A 287 1.38 -1.64 3.70
C MET A 287 2.80 -1.52 3.17
N PHE A 288 3.71 -2.36 3.66
CA PHE A 288 5.05 -2.51 3.10
C PHE A 288 5.46 -3.98 3.06
N GLY A 289 6.30 -4.32 2.09
CA GLY A 289 6.97 -5.61 2.00
C GLY A 289 8.39 -5.38 1.49
N ASP A 290 9.34 -6.09 2.05
CA ASP A 290 10.76 -5.95 1.76
C ASP A 290 11.43 -7.31 1.93
N SER A 291 12.31 -7.67 1.00
CA SER A 291 12.98 -8.97 1.01
C SER A 291 14.30 -8.89 0.26
N ASP A 292 15.29 -9.55 0.83
CA ASP A 292 16.67 -9.59 0.39
C ASP A 292 17.15 -11.05 0.41
N VAL A 293 17.70 -11.52 -0.70
CA VAL A 293 18.21 -12.89 -0.85
C VAL A 293 19.57 -12.82 -1.51
N GLN A 294 20.61 -13.18 -0.76
CA GLN A 294 21.96 -13.36 -1.25
C GLN A 294 22.35 -14.85 -1.16
N THR A 295 22.75 -15.46 -2.28
CA THR A 295 23.17 -16.87 -2.38
C THR A 295 24.24 -17.02 -3.48
N GLU A 296 24.93 -18.15 -3.55
CA GLU A 296 25.87 -18.45 -4.67
C GLU A 296 25.18 -19.08 -5.90
N GLY A 297 23.88 -19.40 -5.82
CA GLY A 297 23.10 -19.96 -6.92
C GLY A 297 21.80 -19.18 -7.18
N GLU A 298 20.73 -19.89 -7.55
CA GLU A 298 19.44 -19.28 -7.90
C GLU A 298 18.76 -18.63 -6.69
N SER A 299 18.26 -17.42 -6.87
CA SER A 299 17.42 -16.69 -5.94
C SER A 299 16.08 -16.33 -6.59
N ALA A 300 15.00 -16.33 -5.81
CA ALA A 300 13.70 -15.85 -6.28
C ALA A 300 12.92 -15.21 -5.12
N ILE A 301 12.39 -14.00 -5.36
CA ILE A 301 11.53 -13.27 -4.45
C ILE A 301 10.22 -12.98 -5.17
N ASN A 302 9.09 -13.10 -4.47
CA ASN A 302 7.77 -12.70 -4.95
C ASN A 302 7.06 -11.87 -3.87
N LEU A 303 6.64 -10.66 -4.21
CA LEU A 303 5.80 -9.81 -3.36
C LEU A 303 4.41 -9.71 -3.98
N ASN A 304 3.37 -9.99 -3.19
CA ASN A 304 1.98 -9.81 -3.60
C ASN A 304 1.23 -9.06 -2.51
N SER A 305 0.52 -8.00 -2.86
CA SER A 305 -0.32 -7.25 -1.93
C SER A 305 -1.65 -6.82 -2.55
N GLY A 306 -2.66 -6.69 -1.70
CA GLY A 306 -3.97 -6.20 -2.06
C GLY A 306 -4.61 -5.50 -0.87
N SER A 307 -5.12 -4.31 -1.10
CA SER A 307 -5.81 -3.49 -0.10
C SER A 307 -7.07 -2.89 -0.67
N ASN A 308 -8.10 -2.76 0.18
CA ASN A 308 -9.30 -2.00 -0.11
C ASN A 308 -9.80 -1.29 1.15
N MET A 309 -10.48 -0.16 0.94
CA MET A 309 -11.07 0.63 2.02
C MET A 309 -12.34 1.28 1.51
N THR A 310 -13.41 1.17 2.29
CA THR A 310 -14.60 2.03 2.16
C THR A 310 -14.74 2.84 3.45
N ASN A 311 -14.91 4.16 3.34
CA ASN A 311 -15.05 5.03 4.51
C ASN A 311 -16.20 4.66 5.47
N GLY A 312 -17.19 3.89 5.00
CA GLY A 312 -18.31 3.36 5.78
C GLY A 312 -18.21 1.91 6.28
N ASN A 313 -17.27 1.09 5.80
CA ASN A 313 -17.23 -0.37 6.08
C ASN A 313 -15.86 -0.89 6.60
N GLY A 314 -14.95 0.00 7.00
CA GLY A 314 -13.60 -0.36 7.44
C GLY A 314 -12.63 -0.72 6.31
N GLY A 315 -11.44 -1.17 6.69
CA GLY A 315 -10.36 -1.54 5.78
C GLY A 315 -10.15 -3.04 5.61
N ASN A 316 -9.46 -3.42 4.55
CA ASN A 316 -8.87 -4.75 4.35
C ASN A 316 -7.48 -4.57 3.72
N GLY A 317 -6.48 -5.27 4.25
CA GLY A 317 -5.12 -5.27 3.72
C GLY A 317 -4.50 -6.65 3.84
N ASN A 318 -3.89 -7.13 2.77
CA ASN A 318 -3.11 -8.36 2.75
C ASN A 318 -1.80 -8.09 2.00
N ILE A 319 -0.68 -8.51 2.59
CA ILE A 319 0.62 -8.52 1.94
C ILE A 319 1.34 -9.83 2.25
N ILE A 320 2.00 -10.38 1.25
CA ILE A 320 2.74 -11.64 1.31
C ILE A 320 4.07 -11.43 0.62
N VAL A 321 5.16 -11.79 1.28
CA VAL A 321 6.52 -11.81 0.70
C VAL A 321 7.09 -13.22 0.82
N ASN A 322 7.35 -13.83 -0.33
CA ASN A 322 7.90 -15.17 -0.46
C ASN A 322 9.32 -15.08 -1.03
N ALA A 323 10.30 -15.67 -0.37
CA ALA A 323 11.68 -15.69 -0.79
C ALA A 323 12.20 -17.14 -0.85
N THR A 324 13.00 -17.48 -1.86
CA THR A 324 13.67 -18.77 -1.98
C THR A 324 15.11 -18.60 -2.45
N ALA A 325 16.02 -19.43 -1.95
CA ALA A 325 17.42 -19.50 -2.37
C ALA A 325 17.87 -20.94 -2.55
N ASN A 326 18.61 -21.21 -3.63
CA ASN A 326 19.34 -22.45 -3.88
C ASN A 326 20.84 -22.13 -3.96
N GLY A 327 21.65 -22.73 -3.10
CA GLY A 327 23.09 -22.56 -3.07
C GLY A 327 23.71 -23.09 -1.77
N PRO A 328 25.03 -23.34 -1.74
CA PRO A 328 25.73 -23.75 -0.52
C PRO A 328 25.54 -22.71 0.59
N ASP A 329 25.86 -21.45 0.29
CA ASP A 329 25.68 -20.30 1.16
C ASP A 329 24.41 -19.53 0.82
N LYS A 330 23.71 -19.06 1.85
CA LYS A 330 22.53 -18.20 1.74
C LYS A 330 22.40 -17.28 2.94
N ASN A 331 22.05 -16.03 2.67
CA ASN A 331 21.58 -15.04 3.63
C ASN A 331 20.27 -14.47 3.08
N MET A 332 19.18 -14.71 3.78
CA MET A 332 17.83 -14.37 3.35
C MET A 332 17.11 -13.62 4.46
N THR A 333 16.41 -12.55 4.11
CA THR A 333 15.44 -11.89 4.97
C THR A 333 14.17 -11.58 4.19
N ALA A 334 13.02 -11.73 4.79
CA ALA A 334 11.75 -11.22 4.28
C ALA A 334 10.98 -10.58 5.44
N GLN A 335 10.41 -9.40 5.19
CA GLN A 335 9.59 -8.68 6.14
C GLN A 335 8.39 -8.06 5.44
N ASP A 336 7.28 -7.98 6.16
CA ASP A 336 6.10 -7.26 5.71
C ASP A 336 5.39 -6.59 6.88
N GLY A 337 4.42 -5.75 6.56
CA GLY A 337 3.56 -5.19 7.58
C GLY A 337 2.40 -4.40 7.02
N VAL A 338 1.38 -4.27 7.87
CA VAL A 338 0.15 -3.52 7.62
C VAL A 338 -0.09 -2.60 8.81
N LYS A 339 -0.29 -1.32 8.51
CA LYS A 339 -0.74 -0.31 9.46
C LYS A 339 -2.10 0.19 9.02
N VAL A 340 -3.11 0.04 9.87
CA VAL A 340 -4.46 0.56 9.63
C VAL A 340 -4.81 1.58 10.70
N ASN A 341 -5.48 2.65 10.29
CA ASN A 341 -6.26 3.50 11.16
C ASN A 341 -7.62 3.68 10.49
N ASP A 342 -8.64 2.96 10.95
CA ASP A 342 -9.99 3.03 10.43
C ASP A 342 -11.02 3.19 11.57
N GLN A 343 -12.29 2.98 11.27
CA GLN A 343 -13.39 3.05 12.25
C GLN A 343 -13.37 1.95 13.35
N ASN A 344 -12.57 0.88 13.19
CA ASN A 344 -12.26 -0.09 14.24
C ASN A 344 -11.06 0.35 15.12
N GLY A 345 -10.33 1.38 14.70
CA GLY A 345 -9.21 1.98 15.41
C GLY A 345 -7.86 1.79 14.71
N GLY A 346 -6.78 1.86 15.49
CA GLY A 346 -5.40 1.74 15.04
C GLY A 346 -4.87 0.33 15.24
N THR A 347 -4.41 -0.30 14.17
CA THR A 347 -3.69 -1.59 14.20
C THR A 347 -2.32 -1.44 13.52
N LEU A 348 -1.30 -2.04 14.12
CA LEU A 348 0.01 -2.22 13.53
C LEU A 348 0.39 -3.70 13.61
N ALA A 349 0.64 -4.30 12.47
CA ALA A 349 1.10 -5.68 12.32
C ALA A 349 2.41 -5.66 11.52
N ILE A 350 3.48 -6.24 12.06
CA ILE A 350 4.80 -6.36 11.42
C ILE A 350 5.27 -7.81 11.54
N ASN A 351 5.74 -8.37 10.43
CA ASN A 351 6.20 -9.75 10.31
C ASN A 351 7.62 -9.78 9.75
N TYR A 352 8.43 -10.74 10.21
CA TYR A 352 9.82 -10.90 9.83
C TYR A 352 10.19 -12.39 9.81
N GLY A 353 10.99 -12.78 8.82
CA GLY A 353 11.64 -14.08 8.71
C GLY A 353 13.06 -13.93 8.19
N SER A 354 13.95 -14.81 8.64
CA SER A 354 15.35 -14.82 8.21
C SER A 354 15.94 -16.22 8.19
N ILE A 355 16.80 -16.49 7.22
CA ILE A 355 17.59 -17.72 7.10
C ILE A 355 19.04 -17.33 6.80
N GLN A 356 19.97 -17.86 7.58
CA GLN A 356 21.40 -17.83 7.30
C GLN A 356 21.90 -19.26 7.27
N GLY A 357 22.46 -19.69 6.15
CA GLY A 357 23.04 -21.03 6.00
C GLY A 357 24.37 -20.93 5.30
N ASN A 358 25.35 -21.71 5.77
CA ASN A 358 26.64 -21.88 5.11
C ASN A 358 26.96 -23.36 4.96
N GLY A 359 27.53 -23.74 3.83
CA GLY A 359 27.88 -25.11 3.50
C GLY A 359 28.77 -25.21 2.25
N THR A 360 28.84 -26.39 1.62
CA THR A 360 29.66 -26.60 0.41
C THR A 360 28.94 -27.30 -0.73
N GLU A 361 27.73 -27.80 -0.49
CA GLU A 361 26.91 -28.52 -1.46
C GLU A 361 25.57 -27.79 -1.64
N ASN A 362 24.93 -27.97 -2.80
CA ASN A 362 23.72 -27.22 -3.13
C ASN A 362 22.60 -27.44 -2.09
N SER A 363 22.15 -26.34 -1.48
CA SER A 363 21.26 -26.34 -0.32
C SER A 363 20.12 -25.33 -0.51
N GLY A 364 18.92 -25.64 -0.04
CA GLY A 364 17.74 -24.79 -0.21
C GLY A 364 17.41 -23.94 1.03
N GLY A 365 16.68 -22.85 0.80
CA GLY A 365 16.01 -22.06 1.82
C GLY A 365 14.73 -21.43 1.27
N SER A 366 13.69 -21.31 2.09
CA SER A 366 12.46 -20.60 1.77
C SER A 366 11.93 -19.82 2.97
N ILE A 367 11.46 -18.60 2.74
CA ILE A 367 10.78 -17.76 3.73
C ILE A 367 9.44 -17.33 3.14
N VAL A 368 8.40 -17.36 3.96
CA VAL A 368 7.07 -16.82 3.69
C VAL A 368 6.68 -15.98 4.89
N VAL A 369 6.55 -14.67 4.68
CA VAL A 369 5.82 -13.78 5.58
C VAL A 369 4.50 -13.39 4.93
N ASN A 370 3.44 -13.35 5.74
CA ASN A 370 2.08 -12.99 5.35
C ASN A 370 1.45 -12.18 6.47
N THR A 371 1.03 -10.95 6.19
CA THR A 371 0.25 -10.12 7.12
C THR A 371 -1.10 -9.76 6.52
N GLN A 372 -2.15 -10.04 7.29
CA GLN A 372 -3.55 -9.81 6.94
C GLN A 372 -4.23 -8.92 7.98
N TYR A 373 -5.11 -8.04 7.51
CA TYR A 373 -6.06 -7.24 8.30
C TYR A 373 -7.42 -7.26 7.62
N ASN A 374 -8.49 -7.51 8.37
CA ASN A 374 -9.86 -7.59 7.83
C ASN A 374 -10.78 -6.46 8.32
N GLN A 375 -11.96 -6.37 7.69
CA GLN A 375 -12.96 -5.34 7.96
C GLN A 375 -13.54 -5.38 9.40
N THR A 376 -13.31 -6.46 10.16
CA THR A 376 -13.74 -6.57 11.57
C THR A 376 -12.67 -6.13 12.57
N GLY A 377 -11.57 -5.52 12.10
CA GLY A 377 -10.48 -5.02 12.94
C GLY A 377 -9.55 -6.12 13.45
N GLN A 378 -9.55 -7.30 12.83
CA GLN A 378 -8.70 -8.42 13.20
C GLN A 378 -7.52 -8.51 12.24
N ALA A 379 -6.32 -8.60 12.81
CA ALA A 379 -5.10 -8.93 12.07
C ALA A 379 -4.59 -10.33 12.41
N GLN A 380 -3.90 -10.92 11.43
CA GLN A 380 -3.20 -12.19 11.51
C GLN A 380 -1.86 -12.06 10.78
N LEU A 381 -0.82 -12.61 11.38
CA LEU A 381 0.54 -12.66 10.87
C LEU A 381 0.99 -14.12 10.89
N ASP A 382 1.43 -14.62 9.74
CA ASP A 382 2.00 -15.95 9.59
C ASP A 382 3.42 -15.84 9.05
N SER A 383 4.38 -16.41 9.77
CA SER A 383 5.79 -16.46 9.37
C SER A 383 6.23 -17.91 9.30
N ARG A 384 6.75 -18.33 8.15
CA ARG A 384 7.32 -19.66 7.96
C ARG A 384 8.68 -19.54 7.27
N ALA A 385 9.67 -20.23 7.80
CA ALA A 385 10.99 -20.31 7.21
C ALA A 385 11.51 -21.74 7.31
N ASP A 386 11.80 -22.36 6.16
CA ASP A 386 12.33 -23.71 6.06
C ASP A 386 13.69 -23.66 5.35
N GLY A 387 14.67 -24.44 5.78
CA GLY A 387 15.97 -24.45 5.12
C GLY A 387 16.83 -25.66 5.44
N ASN A 388 17.85 -25.88 4.61
CA ASN A 388 18.87 -26.89 4.85
C ASN A 388 20.28 -26.35 4.56
N SER A 389 21.30 -27.02 5.10
CA SER A 389 22.72 -26.79 4.80
C SER A 389 23.46 -28.11 4.71
N ILE A 390 24.12 -28.37 3.58
CA ILE A 390 24.85 -29.59 3.27
C ILE A 390 26.31 -29.25 2.99
N SER A 391 27.23 -30.02 3.58
CA SER A 391 28.67 -29.87 3.38
C SER A 391 29.40 -31.20 3.25
N ASN A 392 30.54 -31.16 2.59
CA ASN A 392 31.42 -32.28 2.34
C ASN A 392 32.87 -31.85 2.57
N GLY A 393 33.50 -32.37 3.62
CA GLY A 393 34.84 -31.97 4.08
C GLY A 393 34.91 -30.63 4.81
N GLN A 394 33.77 -29.99 5.10
CA GLN A 394 33.64 -28.78 5.91
C GLN A 394 32.41 -28.87 6.82
N ASN A 395 32.22 -27.86 7.69
CA ASN A 395 31.09 -27.79 8.60
C ASN A 395 29.87 -27.17 7.90
N SER A 396 28.68 -27.69 8.17
CA SER A 396 27.40 -27.04 7.86
C SER A 396 26.97 -26.14 9.02
N SER A 397 26.48 -24.94 8.73
CA SER A 397 25.74 -24.10 9.69
C SER A 397 24.39 -23.64 9.13
N LEU A 398 23.39 -23.48 10.00
CA LEU A 398 22.04 -23.02 9.65
C LEU A 398 21.43 -22.31 10.87
N GLN A 399 20.91 -21.11 10.63
CA GLN A 399 20.13 -20.33 11.57
C GLN A 399 18.86 -19.83 10.88
N ILE A 400 17.74 -19.91 11.58
CA ILE A 400 16.42 -19.47 11.16
C ILE A 400 15.83 -18.65 12.29
N ASN A 401 15.35 -17.44 12.01
CA ASN A 401 14.64 -16.63 13.01
C ASN A 401 13.42 -15.96 12.38
N ASN A 402 12.25 -16.20 12.97
CA ASN A 402 10.98 -15.58 12.63
C ASN A 402 10.47 -14.76 13.81
N GLN A 403 9.90 -13.59 13.55
CA GLN A 403 9.31 -12.70 14.54
C GLN A 403 8.01 -12.10 13.97
N ALA A 404 6.99 -11.95 14.81
CA ALA A 404 5.77 -11.25 14.45
C ALA A 404 5.27 -10.43 15.65
N ASP A 405 4.93 -9.17 15.38
CA ASP A 405 4.49 -8.19 16.37
C ASP A 405 3.13 -7.62 15.94
N LEU A 406 2.13 -7.75 16.82
CA LEU A 406 0.78 -7.26 16.63
C LEU A 406 0.37 -6.33 17.77
N ASN A 407 0.09 -5.07 17.45
CA ASN A 407 -0.52 -4.09 18.33
C ASN A 407 -1.91 -3.71 17.77
N ASN A 408 -2.96 -3.87 18.58
CA ASN A 408 -4.34 -3.59 18.19
C ASN A 408 -5.00 -2.64 19.21
N THR A 409 -5.86 -1.73 18.73
CA THR A 409 -6.58 -0.75 19.55
C THR A 409 -7.40 -1.32 20.71
N ASN A 410 -7.73 -2.61 20.69
CA ASN A 410 -8.36 -3.29 21.83
C ASN A 410 -7.41 -3.48 23.05
N GLY A 411 -6.14 -3.10 22.94
CA GLY A 411 -5.13 -3.20 23.99
C GLY A 411 -4.49 -4.58 24.11
N VAL A 412 -4.65 -5.44 23.10
CA VAL A 412 -4.02 -6.76 23.03
C VAL A 412 -2.75 -6.66 22.18
N ASP A 413 -1.62 -6.54 22.88
CA ASP A 413 -0.27 -6.65 22.31
C ASP A 413 0.14 -8.13 22.28
N ASN A 414 0.18 -8.72 21.08
CA ASN A 414 0.59 -10.11 20.86
C ASN A 414 1.92 -10.15 20.11
N HIS A 415 2.88 -10.90 20.64
CA HIS A 415 4.23 -11.00 20.09
C HIS A 415 4.66 -12.45 20.00
N GLY A 416 5.45 -12.78 18.98
CA GLY A 416 5.98 -14.12 18.81
C GLY A 416 7.39 -14.12 18.22
N MET A 417 8.18 -15.11 18.61
CA MET A 417 9.51 -15.40 18.10
C MET A 417 9.70 -16.91 17.98
N ALA A 418 10.10 -17.40 16.81
CA ALA A 418 10.52 -18.78 16.59
C ALA A 418 11.94 -18.80 16.04
N SER A 419 12.87 -19.49 16.68
CA SER A 419 14.29 -19.50 16.29
C SER A 419 14.88 -20.91 16.33
N ALA A 420 15.38 -21.38 15.19
CA ALA A 420 16.08 -22.65 15.05
C ALA A 420 17.54 -22.40 14.65
N GLY A 421 18.50 -23.11 15.24
CA GLY A 421 19.93 -22.90 14.95
C GLY A 421 20.75 -24.15 15.20
N GLY A 422 21.79 -24.39 14.41
CA GLY A 422 22.65 -25.56 14.56
C GLY A 422 23.99 -25.44 13.85
N VAL A 423 24.88 -26.38 14.18
CA VAL A 423 26.18 -26.60 13.51
C VAL A 423 26.44 -28.11 13.44
N ALA A 424 26.91 -28.59 12.29
CA ALA A 424 27.29 -29.97 12.08
C ALA A 424 28.68 -30.04 11.44
N ALA A 425 29.53 -30.95 11.91
CA ALA A 425 30.89 -31.15 11.41
C ALA A 425 31.20 -32.63 11.25
N GLY A 426 31.83 -33.00 10.15
CA GLY A 426 32.21 -34.38 9.80
C GLY A 426 32.79 -34.42 8.39
N GLN A 427 32.98 -35.61 7.82
CA GLN A 427 33.32 -35.73 6.40
C GLN A 427 32.10 -35.38 5.53
N SER A 428 30.89 -35.77 5.93
CA SER A 428 29.66 -35.17 5.43
C SER A 428 28.84 -34.62 6.58
N SER A 429 28.20 -33.48 6.35
CA SER A 429 27.22 -32.90 7.27
C SER A 429 25.98 -32.43 6.51
N ASN A 430 24.83 -32.59 7.15
CA ASN A 430 23.54 -32.12 6.65
C ASN A 430 22.74 -31.59 7.82
N MET A 431 22.07 -30.46 7.65
CA MET A 431 21.14 -29.93 8.63
C MET A 431 19.87 -29.45 7.97
N THR A 432 18.76 -29.60 8.66
CA THR A 432 17.41 -29.21 8.23
C THR A 432 16.75 -28.46 9.38
N GLY A 433 16.18 -27.30 9.09
CA GLY A 433 15.54 -26.45 10.09
C GLY A 433 14.20 -25.90 9.60
N THR A 434 13.28 -25.70 10.54
CA THR A 434 12.02 -24.99 10.30
C THR A 434 11.74 -24.02 11.45
N GLY A 435 11.20 -22.86 11.11
CA GLY A 435 10.55 -21.94 12.05
C GLY A 435 9.15 -21.63 11.53
N GLN A 436 8.16 -21.70 12.41
CA GLN A 436 6.79 -21.28 12.10
C GLN A 436 6.21 -20.48 13.26
N LEU A 437 5.53 -19.40 12.94
CA LEU A 437 4.86 -18.55 13.91
C LEU A 437 3.52 -18.08 13.34
N THR A 438 2.47 -18.12 14.16
CA THR A 438 1.17 -17.52 13.87
C THR A 438 0.80 -16.61 15.05
N VAL A 439 0.57 -15.34 14.75
CA VAL A 439 0.14 -14.31 15.71
C VAL A 439 -1.15 -13.70 15.20
N SER A 440 -2.19 -13.62 16.04
CA SER A 440 -3.45 -12.99 15.67
C SER A 440 -4.10 -12.33 16.89
N GLY A 441 -5.20 -11.60 16.69
CA GLY A 441 -5.95 -10.99 17.81
C GLY A 441 -6.51 -11.99 18.84
N SER A 442 -6.58 -13.30 18.52
CA SER A 442 -7.06 -14.33 19.46
C SER A 442 -5.96 -15.04 20.26
N GLY A 443 -4.69 -14.90 19.87
CA GLY A 443 -3.56 -15.51 20.57
C GLY A 443 -2.32 -15.72 19.71
N THR A 444 -1.40 -16.53 20.22
CA THR A 444 -0.11 -16.82 19.58
C THR A 444 0.20 -18.32 19.62
N GLY A 445 0.89 -18.83 18.59
CA GLY A 445 1.29 -20.24 18.48
C GLY A 445 2.40 -20.42 17.44
N GLY A 446 2.99 -21.61 17.36
CA GLY A 446 4.07 -21.86 16.41
C GLY A 446 4.88 -23.12 16.66
N ASN A 447 5.93 -23.29 15.86
CA ASN A 447 6.93 -24.33 16.02
C ASN A 447 8.35 -23.83 15.70
N SER A 448 9.34 -24.56 16.20
CA SER A 448 10.73 -24.45 15.83
C SER A 448 11.33 -25.86 15.84
N ASN A 449 12.04 -26.22 14.77
CA ASN A 449 12.70 -27.50 14.63
C ASN A 449 14.12 -27.30 14.07
N MET A 450 15.08 -28.02 14.61
CA MET A 450 16.41 -28.16 14.02
C MET A 450 16.87 -29.61 14.12
N GLU A 451 17.27 -30.17 13.00
CA GLU A 451 17.86 -31.50 12.87
C GLU A 451 19.24 -31.37 12.22
N ALA A 452 20.23 -32.05 12.79
CA ALA A 452 21.60 -32.02 12.34
C ALA A 452 22.19 -33.44 12.32
N PHE A 453 22.81 -33.79 11.20
CA PHE A 453 23.50 -35.05 10.96
C PHE A 453 24.95 -34.75 10.54
N ALA A 454 25.89 -35.53 11.04
CA ALA A 454 27.25 -35.56 10.50
C ALA A 454 27.88 -36.95 10.60
N GLY A 455 28.82 -37.27 9.73
CA GLY A 455 29.48 -38.57 9.75
C GLY A 455 30.63 -38.72 8.76
N GLY A 456 31.09 -39.97 8.64
CA GLY A 456 32.16 -40.39 7.73
C GLY A 456 33.48 -40.63 8.45
N ASN A 457 34.60 -40.45 7.76
CA ASN A 457 35.92 -40.74 8.31
C ASN A 457 36.36 -39.68 9.33
N GLY A 458 36.90 -40.13 10.46
CA GLY A 458 37.35 -39.26 11.55
C GLY A 458 36.25 -38.94 12.57
N SER A 459 36.35 -37.78 13.22
CA SER A 459 35.40 -37.34 14.25
C SER A 459 34.24 -36.54 13.66
N SER A 460 33.07 -36.62 14.30
CA SER A 460 31.87 -35.87 13.89
C SER A 460 31.13 -35.26 15.09
N SER A 461 30.49 -34.12 14.88
CA SER A 461 29.70 -33.38 15.87
C SER A 461 28.40 -32.83 15.28
N ALA A 462 27.34 -32.77 16.09
CA ALA A 462 26.08 -32.14 15.73
C ALA A 462 25.48 -31.39 16.93
N GLU A 463 25.22 -30.10 16.74
CA GLU A 463 24.60 -29.20 17.71
C GLU A 463 23.29 -28.64 17.15
N THR A 464 22.22 -28.67 17.94
CA THR A 464 20.90 -28.15 17.57
C THR A 464 20.28 -27.33 18.70
N ASN A 465 19.57 -26.29 18.34
CA ASN A 465 18.79 -25.41 19.22
C ASN A 465 17.47 -25.09 18.53
N ALA A 466 16.36 -25.27 19.24
CA ALA A 466 15.04 -24.84 18.83
C ALA A 466 14.39 -24.07 19.98
N ALA A 467 13.85 -22.89 19.71
CA ALA A 467 13.24 -22.05 20.73
C ALA A 467 12.01 -21.31 20.20
N LEU A 468 11.05 -21.10 21.11
CA LEU A 468 9.80 -20.40 20.87
C LEU A 468 9.53 -19.46 22.05
N GLY A 469 9.35 -18.18 21.76
CA GLY A 469 8.93 -17.16 22.72
C GLY A 469 7.62 -16.55 22.27
N LEU A 470 6.57 -16.76 23.04
CA LEU A 470 5.22 -16.26 22.75
C LEU A 470 4.76 -15.32 23.86
N ASN A 471 4.03 -14.27 23.51
CA ASN A 471 3.41 -13.36 24.47
C ASN A 471 2.02 -12.97 23.97
N ASP A 472 1.00 -13.21 24.80
CA ASP A 472 -0.38 -12.82 24.54
C ASP A 472 -1.11 -12.45 25.84
N ALA A 473 -2.44 -12.33 25.79
CA ALA A 473 -3.29 -12.05 26.96
C ALA A 473 -3.12 -13.05 28.13
N GLY A 474 -2.63 -14.27 27.89
CA GLY A 474 -2.27 -15.25 28.92
C GLY A 474 -0.89 -15.01 29.56
N GLY A 475 -0.10 -14.08 29.00
CA GLY A 475 1.25 -13.72 29.40
C GLY A 475 2.34 -14.51 28.66
N PRO A 476 3.63 -14.24 28.96
CA PRO A 476 4.74 -14.80 28.20
C PRO A 476 4.93 -16.30 28.46
N ARG A 477 5.13 -17.06 27.38
CA ARG A 477 5.34 -18.51 27.31
C ARG A 477 6.63 -18.76 26.52
N ASN A 478 7.70 -19.13 27.22
CA ASN A 478 9.02 -19.34 26.60
C ASN A 478 9.48 -20.79 26.78
N SER A 479 9.83 -21.42 25.66
CA SER A 479 10.25 -22.82 25.56
C SER A 479 11.51 -22.94 24.70
N SER A 480 12.47 -23.76 25.13
CA SER A 480 13.69 -24.00 24.35
C SER A 480 14.23 -25.41 24.56
N VAL A 481 14.74 -26.02 23.50
CA VAL A 481 15.39 -27.32 23.48
C VAL A 481 16.77 -27.17 22.83
N GLN A 482 17.78 -27.78 23.46
CA GLN A 482 19.16 -27.79 22.98
C GLN A 482 19.75 -29.21 23.04
N GLY A 483 20.48 -29.57 21.99
CA GLY A 483 21.09 -30.88 21.82
C GLY A 483 22.54 -30.75 21.35
N SER A 484 23.43 -31.57 21.89
CA SER A 484 24.83 -31.66 21.45
C SER A 484 25.31 -33.11 21.53
N VAL A 485 25.84 -33.60 20.41
CA VAL A 485 26.34 -34.96 20.22
C VAL A 485 27.69 -34.93 19.53
N ASN A 486 28.63 -35.73 20.03
CA ASN A 486 29.97 -35.87 19.48
C ASN A 486 30.39 -37.35 19.42
N ALA A 487 31.13 -37.73 18.38
CA ALA A 487 31.75 -39.04 18.23
C ALA A 487 33.18 -38.92 17.69
N SER A 488 34.08 -39.79 18.16
CA SER A 488 35.47 -39.88 17.69
C SER A 488 35.85 -41.33 17.39
N GLY A 489 36.50 -41.57 16.25
CA GLY A 489 36.92 -42.89 15.77
C GLY A 489 37.48 -42.84 14.34
N ASP A 490 37.67 -44.01 13.72
CA ASP A 490 38.05 -44.11 12.30
C ASP A 490 36.85 -43.76 11.41
N GLN A 491 35.66 -44.23 11.79
CA GLN A 491 34.38 -43.88 11.19
C GLN A 491 33.39 -43.47 12.29
N THR A 492 32.67 -42.37 12.08
CA THR A 492 31.67 -41.86 13.02
C THR A 492 30.36 -41.49 12.33
N SER A 493 29.28 -41.43 13.12
CA SER A 493 27.99 -40.90 12.70
C SER A 493 27.25 -40.35 13.92
N VAL A 494 26.73 -39.13 13.80
CA VAL A 494 26.05 -38.37 14.84
C VAL A 494 24.74 -37.78 14.30
N HIS A 495 23.72 -37.75 15.14
CA HIS A 495 22.40 -37.23 14.80
C HIS A 495 21.80 -36.52 16.03
N SER A 496 21.35 -35.28 15.83
CA SER A 496 20.78 -34.40 16.85
C SER A 496 19.48 -33.80 16.32
N ILE A 497 18.41 -33.84 17.11
CA ILE A 497 17.12 -33.22 16.80
C ILE A 497 16.64 -32.45 18.02
N SER A 498 16.28 -31.19 17.83
CA SER A 498 15.61 -30.34 18.82
C SER A 498 14.33 -29.77 18.22
N THR A 499 13.19 -29.99 18.87
CA THR A 499 11.88 -29.49 18.43
C THR A 499 11.12 -28.85 19.60
N VAL A 500 10.52 -27.70 19.33
CA VAL A 500 9.56 -27.01 20.21
C VAL A 500 8.29 -26.74 19.41
N THR A 501 7.12 -27.08 19.95
CA THR A 501 5.83 -26.67 19.40
C THR A 501 4.96 -26.06 20.50
N ASP A 502 4.09 -25.13 20.11
CA ASP A 502 3.00 -24.63 20.93
C ASP A 502 1.73 -24.56 20.08
N ASP A 503 0.81 -25.49 20.34
CA ASP A 503 -0.50 -25.56 19.73
C ASP A 503 -1.56 -25.19 20.78
N ASN A 504 -2.18 -24.01 20.62
CA ASN A 504 -3.25 -23.51 21.47
C ASN A 504 -2.94 -23.56 22.99
N GLY A 505 -1.67 -23.32 23.38
CA GLY A 505 -1.23 -23.35 24.78
C GLY A 505 -0.68 -24.70 25.26
N VAL A 506 -0.67 -25.72 24.41
CA VAL A 506 -0.04 -27.02 24.68
C VAL A 506 1.37 -27.04 24.13
N GLN A 507 2.35 -26.97 25.03
CA GLN A 507 3.77 -26.92 24.69
C GLN A 507 4.39 -28.33 24.65
N THR A 508 4.94 -28.71 23.49
CA THR A 508 5.66 -29.98 23.32
C THR A 508 7.14 -29.69 23.06
N LEU A 509 8.01 -30.41 23.76
CA LEU A 509 9.46 -30.32 23.63
C LEU A 509 9.99 -31.73 23.32
N ASN A 510 10.66 -31.90 22.17
CA ASN A 510 11.27 -33.15 21.76
C ASN A 510 12.78 -32.96 21.56
N ASN A 511 13.57 -33.93 22.03
CA ASN A 511 15.03 -33.89 21.94
C ASN A 511 15.57 -35.31 21.74
N TYR A 512 16.18 -35.57 20.58
CA TYR A 512 16.73 -36.88 20.21
C TYR A 512 18.21 -36.74 19.84
N GLN A 513 19.05 -37.60 20.41
CA GLN A 513 20.51 -37.48 20.35
C GLN A 513 21.13 -38.88 20.20
N HIS A 514 21.89 -39.11 19.13
CA HIS A 514 22.48 -40.41 18.82
C HIS A 514 23.90 -40.27 18.25
N ALA A 515 24.85 -41.04 18.80
CA ALA A 515 26.21 -41.16 18.29
C ALA A 515 26.64 -42.62 18.13
N SER A 516 27.38 -42.88 17.07
CA SER A 516 28.06 -44.15 16.80
C SER A 516 29.50 -43.91 16.34
N SER A 517 30.38 -44.86 16.66
CA SER A 517 31.81 -44.80 16.32
C SER A 517 32.38 -46.20 16.14
N ILE A 518 33.22 -46.37 15.13
CA ILE A 518 34.00 -47.58 14.85
C ILE A 518 35.47 -47.15 14.75
N ALA A 519 36.36 -47.86 15.46
CA ALA A 519 37.80 -47.63 15.38
C ALA A 519 38.58 -48.92 15.63
N HIS A 520 39.77 -49.05 15.03
CA HIS A 520 40.73 -50.12 15.34
C HIS A 520 41.49 -49.90 16.66
N GLY A 521 41.34 -48.70 17.26
CA GLY A 521 41.93 -48.30 18.54
C GLY A 521 40.86 -47.86 19.55
N SER A 522 41.00 -46.63 20.07
CA SER A 522 40.01 -46.03 20.98
C SER A 522 38.90 -45.32 20.21
N SER A 523 37.64 -45.68 20.48
CA SER A 523 36.46 -44.93 20.07
C SER A 523 35.78 -44.26 21.27
N SER A 524 35.07 -43.14 21.03
CA SER A 524 34.17 -42.56 22.02
C SER A 524 32.93 -41.97 21.35
N SER A 525 31.81 -41.98 22.09
CA SER A 525 30.54 -41.37 21.70
C SER A 525 29.91 -40.70 22.92
N SER A 526 29.31 -39.54 22.72
CA SER A 526 28.65 -38.76 23.77
C SER A 526 27.43 -38.05 23.21
N ALA A 527 26.36 -38.04 23.99
CA ALA A 527 25.08 -37.43 23.65
C ALA A 527 24.54 -36.69 24.88
N SER A 528 24.06 -35.46 24.69
CA SER A 528 23.54 -34.62 25.75
C SER A 528 22.30 -33.86 25.30
N ASN A 529 21.30 -33.78 26.18
CA ASN A 529 20.04 -33.10 25.93
C ASN A 529 19.70 -32.10 27.05
N THR A 530 19.03 -31.02 26.70
CA THR A 530 18.45 -30.06 27.65
C THR A 530 17.16 -29.51 27.08
N ALA A 531 16.15 -29.37 27.94
CA ALA A 531 14.84 -28.80 27.61
C ALA A 531 14.39 -27.89 28.75
N ILE A 532 13.88 -26.71 28.42
CA ILE A 532 13.51 -25.67 29.38
C ILE A 532 12.10 -25.17 29.06
N LEU A 533 11.20 -25.29 30.04
CA LEU A 533 9.84 -24.75 30.01
C LEU A 533 9.74 -23.63 31.06
N ARG A 534 9.41 -22.39 30.68
CA ARG A 534 9.27 -21.26 31.62
C ARG A 534 7.86 -20.69 31.63
N ARG A 535 7.15 -20.84 32.75
CA ARG A 535 5.87 -20.18 33.02
C ARG A 535 6.03 -19.12 34.11
N LYS A 536 5.55 -17.90 33.88
CA LYS A 536 5.56 -16.82 34.88
C LYS A 536 4.66 -17.20 36.06
N ARG A 537 5.21 -17.23 37.27
CA ARG A 537 4.43 -17.49 38.50
C ARG A 537 3.50 -16.30 38.75
N GLU A 538 2.19 -16.50 38.58
CA GLU A 538 1.18 -15.50 38.95
C GLU A 538 1.28 -15.25 40.46
N ILE A 539 1.98 -14.17 40.86
CA ILE A 539 1.93 -13.69 42.24
C ILE A 539 0.57 -13.04 42.43
N ARG A 540 -0.43 -13.87 42.76
CA ARG A 540 -1.68 -13.40 43.35
C ARG A 540 -1.32 -12.67 44.64
N ARG A 541 -1.11 -11.35 44.54
CA ARG A 541 -1.20 -10.42 45.66
C ARG A 541 -2.64 -10.51 46.17
N ARG A 542 -2.92 -11.50 47.01
CA ARG A 542 -4.05 -11.45 47.92
C ARG A 542 -3.91 -10.11 48.62
N LYS A 543 -4.79 -9.16 48.30
CA LYS A 543 -5.02 -7.99 49.15
C LYS A 543 -5.45 -8.58 50.49
N ILE A 544 -4.49 -8.74 51.40
CA ILE A 544 -4.79 -8.90 52.82
C ILE A 544 -5.48 -7.59 53.16
N HIS A 545 -6.81 -7.64 53.24
CA HIS A 545 -7.59 -6.56 53.82
C HIS A 545 -7.09 -6.40 55.25
N ARG A 546 -6.22 -5.41 55.46
CA ARG A 546 -5.84 -4.98 56.80
C ARG A 546 -7.12 -4.54 57.49
N LEU A 547 -7.47 -5.26 58.54
CA LEU A 547 -8.60 -4.95 59.41
C LEU A 547 -8.37 -3.58 60.05
N GLY A 548 -9.13 -2.59 59.60
CA GLY A 548 -9.57 -1.42 60.38
C GLY A 548 -8.54 -0.32 60.68
N PRO A 549 -8.89 0.97 60.50
CA PRO A 549 -8.18 2.11 61.08
C PRO A 549 -8.49 2.26 62.59
N LEU A 550 -8.57 1.15 63.32
CA LEU A 550 -9.01 1.10 64.73
C LEU A 550 -7.83 1.12 65.73
N PHE A 551 -6.60 1.25 65.23
CA PHE A 551 -5.36 1.26 66.02
C PHE A 551 -4.69 2.64 66.14
N ASP A 552 -5.05 3.63 65.32
CA ASP A 552 -4.44 4.98 65.35
C ASP A 552 -5.07 5.93 66.40
N ALA A 553 -5.84 5.39 67.35
CA ALA A 553 -6.55 6.15 68.38
C ALA A 553 -6.07 5.85 69.82
N LEU A 554 -4.91 5.18 69.99
CA LEU A 554 -4.47 4.67 71.29
C LEU A 554 -2.96 4.81 71.59
N PHE A 555 -2.20 5.55 70.77
CA PHE A 555 -0.83 6.00 71.07
C PHE A 555 -0.58 7.41 70.52
#